data_AF-A0A952T7R1-F1
#
_entry.id   AF-A0A952T7R1-F1
#
_cell.length_a   1.000
_cell.length_b   1.000
_cell.length_c   1.000
_cell.angle_alpha   90.00
_cell.angle_beta   90.00
_cell.angle_gamma   90.00
#
_symmetry.space_group_name_H-M   'P 1'
#
loop_
_entity.id
_entity.type
_entity.pdbx_description
1 polymer ?
#
loop_
_entity_poly.entity_id
_entity_poly.type
_entity_poly.pdbx_seq_one_letter_code
_entity_poly.pdbx_strand_id
1 'polypeptide(L)'
;MRSTSRSKSTPKIPALKNILQSGNTPVEPEQKEITQPIANQPYTFKRLQEVWLEFAEQRKKYRAEYQLLTQQIELQESTVIVHLHNPVQETLLSDLKSDLMQYVRESLNNYAIQITGELKSNDSKKVIYTNREKFEHLAEKNPNLILLKDRLGLDPDF
;
A
#
# COMPACT_ATOMS: atom_id res chain seq x y z
N MET A 1 9.15 -84.03 -4.05
CA MET A 1 10.31 -83.64 -3.20
C MET A 1 11.19 -82.66 -3.98
N ARG A 2 11.70 -81.62 -3.30
CA ARG A 2 13.01 -80.93 -3.47
C ARG A 2 13.62 -80.79 -4.89
N SER A 3 13.72 -79.56 -5.44
CA SER A 3 14.91 -78.65 -5.40
C SER A 3 16.06 -79.08 -6.35
N THR A 4 16.45 -78.31 -7.39
CA THR A 4 17.29 -77.08 -7.35
C THR A 4 17.57 -76.53 -8.78
N SER A 5 18.41 -75.51 -9.08
CA SER A 5 18.48 -74.09 -8.63
C SER A 5 19.71 -73.36 -9.22
N ARG A 6 19.60 -72.35 -10.13
CA ARG A 6 20.70 -71.37 -10.35
C ARG A 6 20.33 -69.98 -10.93
N SER A 7 20.80 -68.95 -10.21
CA SER A 7 21.06 -67.52 -10.53
C SER A 7 20.16 -66.72 -11.49
N LYS A 8 19.44 -65.75 -10.92
CA LYS A 8 19.08 -64.48 -11.56
C LYS A 8 20.31 -63.55 -11.62
N SER A 9 20.38 -62.68 -12.63
CA SER A 9 21.26 -61.50 -12.63
C SER A 9 20.39 -60.24 -12.58
N THR A 10 20.63 -59.36 -11.61
CA THR A 10 20.03 -58.03 -11.51
C THR A 10 21.09 -57.05 -10.98
N PRO A 11 21.36 -55.92 -11.66
CA PRO A 11 22.30 -54.93 -11.15
C PRO A 11 21.88 -54.36 -9.79
N LYS A 12 22.87 -54.02 -8.96
CA LYS A 12 22.65 -53.36 -7.66
C LYS A 12 22.05 -51.97 -7.88
N ILE A 13 20.88 -51.73 -7.30
CA ILE A 13 20.44 -50.38 -6.92
C ILE A 13 20.55 -50.33 -5.38
N PRO A 14 21.38 -49.45 -4.78
CA PRO A 14 21.47 -49.34 -3.34
C PRO A 14 20.16 -48.81 -2.74
N ALA A 15 19.85 -49.26 -1.52
CA ALA A 15 18.48 -49.26 -1.01
C ALA A 15 17.95 -47.87 -0.59
N LEU A 16 16.69 -47.63 -0.94
CA LEU A 16 15.84 -46.60 -0.34
C LEU A 16 15.64 -46.89 1.15
N LYS A 17 16.45 -46.27 2.01
CA LYS A 17 16.22 -46.21 3.46
C LYS A 17 16.94 -45.03 4.10
N ASN A 18 16.34 -43.86 3.89
CA ASN A 18 16.35 -42.73 4.82
C ASN A 18 14.98 -42.06 4.67
N ILE A 19 13.97 -42.67 5.28
CA ILE A 19 12.62 -42.14 5.36
C ILE A 19 12.34 -41.89 6.85
N LEU A 20 11.85 -40.70 7.18
CA LEU A 20 11.36 -40.27 8.50
C LEU A 20 12.41 -40.02 9.62
N GLN A 21 13.00 -38.83 9.67
CA GLN A 21 12.76 -37.91 10.81
C GLN A 21 13.20 -36.45 10.56
N SER A 22 12.26 -35.54 10.89
CA SER A 22 12.41 -34.15 11.33
C SER A 22 13.30 -33.16 10.54
N GLY A 23 12.65 -32.16 9.93
CA GLY A 23 13.31 -31.00 9.32
C GLY A 23 12.33 -30.02 8.67
N ASN A 24 11.48 -29.37 9.48
CA ASN A 24 10.48 -28.42 9.00
C ASN A 24 11.15 -27.21 8.32
N THR A 25 11.09 -27.16 6.99
CA THR A 25 11.56 -26.02 6.18
C THR A 25 10.44 -25.65 5.20
N PRO A 26 9.65 -24.60 5.47
CA PRO A 26 8.62 -24.15 4.55
C PRO A 26 9.21 -23.69 3.20
N VAL A 27 8.50 -24.03 2.14
CA VAL A 27 8.92 -23.82 0.75
C VAL A 27 9.00 -22.34 0.35
N GLU A 28 10.00 -22.06 -0.46
CA GLU A 28 10.26 -20.80 -1.14
C GLU A 28 9.26 -20.60 -2.31
N PRO A 29 8.64 -19.41 -2.44
CA PRO A 29 8.20 -18.90 -3.74
C PRO A 29 9.37 -18.12 -4.37
N GLU A 30 9.86 -18.60 -5.51
CA GLU A 30 11.02 -18.03 -6.22
C GLU A 30 10.91 -16.51 -6.40
N GLN A 31 11.74 -15.76 -5.66
CA GLN A 31 11.96 -14.35 -5.96
C GLN A 31 12.90 -14.27 -7.16
N LYS A 32 12.36 -13.87 -8.33
CA LYS A 32 13.20 -13.38 -9.44
C LYS A 32 13.87 -12.08 -9.01
N GLU A 33 15.05 -12.19 -8.41
CA GLU A 33 16.00 -11.07 -8.32
C GLU A 33 16.43 -10.69 -9.74
N ILE A 34 15.69 -9.77 -10.36
CA ILE A 34 16.13 -9.09 -11.58
C ILE A 34 17.11 -8.01 -11.16
N THR A 35 18.35 -8.40 -10.87
CA THR A 35 19.45 -7.49 -10.49
C THR A 35 19.91 -6.67 -11.70
N GLN A 36 19.03 -5.79 -12.17
CA GLN A 36 19.38 -4.72 -13.10
C GLN A 36 20.29 -3.73 -12.36
N PRO A 37 21.26 -3.10 -13.04
CA PRO A 37 22.03 -2.02 -12.44
C PRO A 37 21.04 -0.92 -12.02
N ILE A 38 20.93 -0.70 -10.71
CA ILE A 38 19.91 0.19 -10.14
C ILE A 38 20.29 1.63 -10.52
N ALA A 39 19.78 2.09 -11.66
CA ALA A 39 19.84 3.49 -12.02
C ALA A 39 19.06 4.27 -10.95
N ASN A 40 19.79 5.09 -10.21
CA ASN A 40 19.27 5.97 -9.17
C ASN A 40 19.76 7.39 -9.49
N GLN A 41 19.39 7.89 -10.68
CA GLN A 41 19.69 9.27 -11.02
C GLN A 41 18.95 10.22 -10.06
N PRO A 42 19.60 11.28 -9.55
CA PRO A 42 18.94 12.26 -8.72
C PRO A 42 17.88 13.00 -9.56
N TYR A 43 16.65 13.06 -9.05
CA TYR A 43 15.54 13.75 -9.69
C TYR A 43 15.02 14.89 -8.80
N THR A 44 14.46 15.92 -9.43
CA THR A 44 13.77 17.00 -8.72
C THR A 44 12.27 16.71 -8.66
N PHE A 45 11.60 17.03 -7.56
CA PHE A 45 10.13 16.88 -7.43
C PHE A 45 9.37 17.50 -8.61
N LYS A 46 9.79 18.68 -9.10
CA LYS A 46 9.24 19.32 -10.31
C LYS A 46 9.30 18.42 -11.54
N ARG A 47 10.39 17.69 -11.78
CA ARG A 47 10.53 16.80 -12.93
C ARG A 47 9.68 15.54 -12.78
N LEU A 48 9.56 15.01 -11.56
CA LEU A 48 8.59 13.95 -11.25
C LEU A 48 7.16 14.41 -11.55
N GLN A 49 6.78 15.62 -11.13
CA GLN A 49 5.46 16.17 -11.35
C GLN A 49 5.18 16.42 -12.86
N GLU A 50 6.16 16.90 -13.62
CA GLU A 50 6.07 17.00 -15.09
C GLU A 50 5.81 15.64 -15.73
N VAL A 51 6.64 14.63 -15.46
CA VAL A 51 6.48 13.25 -15.97
C VAL A 51 5.13 12.64 -15.56
N TRP A 52 4.70 12.87 -14.33
CA TRP A 52 3.40 12.39 -13.83
C TRP A 52 2.22 13.01 -14.61
N LEU A 53 2.29 14.31 -14.90
CA LEU A 53 1.29 14.98 -15.73
C LEU A 53 1.37 14.56 -17.21
N GLU A 54 2.57 14.32 -17.75
CA GLU A 54 2.77 13.74 -19.09
C GLU A 54 2.10 12.35 -19.20
N PHE A 55 2.11 11.53 -18.14
CA PHE A 55 1.37 10.27 -18.08
C PHE A 55 -0.15 10.48 -17.94
N ALA A 56 -0.57 11.41 -17.09
CA ALA A 56 -1.99 11.76 -16.93
C ALA A 56 -2.62 12.18 -18.27
N GLU A 57 -1.93 13.03 -19.04
CA GLU A 57 -2.33 13.47 -20.39
C GLU A 57 -2.62 12.30 -21.34
N GLN A 58 -1.81 11.22 -21.31
CA GLN A 58 -2.03 10.02 -22.11
C GLN A 58 -3.34 9.28 -21.74
N ARG A 59 -3.73 9.36 -20.46
CA ARG A 59 -4.97 8.78 -19.93
C ARG A 59 -6.20 9.69 -20.05
N LYS A 60 -6.14 10.84 -20.73
CA LYS A 60 -7.29 11.76 -20.94
C LYS A 60 -8.57 11.12 -21.48
N LYS A 61 -8.47 9.99 -22.20
CA LYS A 61 -9.63 9.21 -22.69
C LYS A 61 -10.43 8.59 -21.53
N TYR A 62 -9.76 8.22 -20.45
CA TYR A 62 -10.32 7.60 -19.26
C TYR A 62 -10.50 8.67 -18.17
N ARG A 63 -11.69 9.28 -18.12
CA ARG A 63 -11.98 10.43 -17.24
C ARG A 63 -11.66 10.17 -15.77
N ALA A 64 -11.92 8.96 -15.27
CA ALA A 64 -11.64 8.60 -13.89
C ALA A 64 -10.13 8.54 -13.59
N GLU A 65 -9.33 7.89 -14.46
CA GLU A 65 -7.88 7.80 -14.33
C GLU A 65 -7.24 9.19 -14.43
N TYR A 66 -7.64 9.97 -15.44
CA TYR A 66 -7.16 11.34 -15.61
C TYR A 66 -7.43 12.19 -14.35
N GLN A 67 -8.63 12.09 -13.78
CA GLN A 67 -9.00 12.88 -12.61
C GLN A 67 -8.29 12.41 -11.33
N LEU A 68 -7.99 11.10 -11.19
CA LEU A 68 -7.15 10.57 -10.13
C LEU A 68 -5.69 11.06 -10.27
N LEU A 69 -5.12 10.99 -11.47
CA LEU A 69 -3.73 11.37 -11.74
C LEU A 69 -3.48 12.89 -11.69
N THR A 70 -4.51 13.71 -11.92
CA THR A 70 -4.43 15.18 -11.83
C THR A 70 -4.54 15.69 -10.37
N GLN A 71 -4.76 14.81 -9.39
CA GLN A 71 -4.77 15.19 -7.97
C GLN A 71 -3.38 15.61 -7.46
N GLN A 72 -3.37 16.34 -6.35
CA GLN A 72 -2.12 16.70 -5.68
C GLN A 72 -1.48 15.45 -5.07
N ILE A 73 -0.29 15.11 -5.57
CA ILE A 73 0.59 14.09 -5.02
C ILE A 73 1.55 14.71 -3.99
N GLU A 74 1.92 13.91 -3.00
CA GLU A 74 2.99 14.26 -2.04
C GLU A 74 4.19 13.32 -2.27
N LEU A 75 5.40 13.85 -2.09
CA LEU A 75 6.64 13.05 -2.17
C LEU A 75 7.27 13.01 -0.78
N GLN A 76 7.32 11.82 -0.20
CA GLN A 76 8.04 11.55 1.04
C GLN A 76 9.26 10.69 0.72
N GLU A 77 10.45 11.27 0.83
CA GLU A 77 11.76 10.65 0.51
C GLU A 77 11.86 10.14 -0.95
N SER A 78 11.38 8.94 -1.24
CA SER A 78 11.29 8.35 -2.59
C SER A 78 9.94 7.66 -2.84
N THR A 79 8.97 7.86 -1.96
CA THR A 79 7.60 7.34 -2.08
C THR A 79 6.65 8.47 -2.47
N VAL A 80 5.94 8.29 -3.58
CA VAL A 80 4.86 9.17 -4.01
C VAL A 80 3.56 8.70 -3.37
N ILE A 81 2.95 9.57 -2.57
CA ILE A 81 1.69 9.32 -1.87
C ILE A 81 0.56 9.97 -2.66
N VAL A 82 -0.41 9.15 -3.06
CA VAL A 82 -1.65 9.56 -3.74
C VAL A 82 -2.80 9.48 -2.76
N HIS A 83 -3.49 10.60 -2.56
CA HIS A 83 -4.60 10.70 -1.61
C HIS A 83 -5.93 10.23 -2.22
N LEU A 84 -6.39 9.08 -1.76
CA LEU A 84 -7.60 8.42 -2.22
C LEU A 84 -8.79 8.77 -1.32
N HIS A 85 -9.98 8.93 -1.90
CA HIS A 85 -11.18 9.40 -1.20
C HIS A 85 -12.28 8.33 -1.12
N ASN A 86 -12.11 7.23 -1.84
CA ASN A 86 -13.08 6.14 -1.99
C ASN A 86 -12.32 4.87 -2.43
N PRO A 87 -12.67 3.66 -1.95
CA PRO A 87 -12.07 2.40 -2.42
C PRO A 87 -12.10 2.21 -3.96
N VAL A 88 -13.05 2.81 -4.68
CA VAL A 88 -13.05 2.82 -6.16
C VAL A 88 -11.78 3.51 -6.72
N GLN A 89 -11.28 4.55 -6.07
CA GLN A 89 -10.01 5.19 -6.47
C GLN A 89 -8.80 4.33 -6.09
N GLU A 90 -8.90 3.49 -5.06
CA GLU A 90 -7.86 2.55 -4.65
C GLU A 90 -7.71 1.40 -5.66
N THR A 91 -8.82 0.79 -6.07
CA THR A 91 -8.82 -0.21 -7.15
C THR A 91 -8.25 0.39 -8.44
N LEU A 92 -8.73 1.59 -8.82
CA LEU A 92 -8.24 2.28 -10.02
C LEU A 92 -6.74 2.61 -9.95
N LEU A 93 -6.25 3.06 -8.79
CA LEU A 93 -4.82 3.27 -8.58
C LEU A 93 -4.05 1.96 -8.68
N SER A 94 -4.55 0.87 -8.09
CA SER A 94 -3.91 -0.45 -8.14
C SER A 94 -3.75 -0.96 -9.57
N ASP A 95 -4.79 -0.81 -10.40
CA ASP A 95 -4.75 -1.24 -11.81
C ASP A 95 -3.73 -0.43 -12.63
N LEU A 96 -3.69 0.90 -12.45
CA LEU A 96 -2.76 1.77 -13.19
C LEU A 96 -1.35 1.86 -12.58
N LYS A 97 -1.16 1.41 -11.32
CA LYS A 97 0.09 1.56 -10.56
C LYS A 97 1.27 0.88 -11.25
N SER A 98 1.07 -0.27 -11.90
CA SER A 98 2.14 -0.96 -12.63
C SER A 98 2.66 -0.11 -13.79
N ASP A 99 1.77 0.31 -14.68
CA ASP A 99 2.09 1.16 -15.86
C ASP A 99 2.72 2.49 -15.45
N LEU A 100 2.12 3.17 -14.46
CA LEU A 100 2.59 4.47 -13.97
C LEU A 100 3.99 4.34 -13.33
N MET A 101 4.20 3.32 -12.50
CA MET A 101 5.48 3.06 -11.85
C MET A 101 6.56 2.72 -12.88
N GLN A 102 6.24 1.94 -13.92
CA GLN A 102 7.17 1.68 -15.03
C GLN A 102 7.52 2.98 -15.76
N TYR A 103 6.51 3.75 -16.19
CA TYR A 103 6.72 5.00 -16.94
C TYR A 103 7.55 6.02 -16.17
N VAL A 104 7.29 6.20 -14.87
CA VAL A 104 8.04 7.11 -13.99
C VAL A 104 9.49 6.65 -13.82
N ARG A 105 9.72 5.34 -13.63
CA ARG A 105 11.07 4.76 -13.50
C ARG A 105 11.90 4.91 -14.77
N GLU A 106 11.30 4.64 -15.92
CA GLU A 106 11.96 4.80 -17.23
C GLU A 106 12.25 6.29 -17.52
N SER A 107 11.30 7.19 -17.26
CA SER A 107 11.44 8.62 -17.57
C SER A 107 12.40 9.37 -16.66
N LEU A 108 12.56 8.94 -15.40
CA LEU A 108 13.50 9.53 -14.43
C LEU A 108 14.79 8.74 -14.27
N ASN A 109 14.87 7.55 -14.88
CA ASN A 109 15.96 6.58 -14.71
C ASN A 109 16.32 6.36 -13.22
N ASN A 110 15.26 6.20 -12.40
CA ASN A 110 15.35 6.04 -10.94
C ASN A 110 14.40 4.92 -10.48
N TYR A 111 14.96 3.78 -10.09
CA TYR A 111 14.20 2.60 -9.67
C TYR A 111 13.83 2.59 -8.18
N ALA A 112 14.41 3.47 -7.36
CA ALA A 112 14.05 3.62 -5.94
C ALA A 112 12.62 4.16 -5.76
N ILE A 113 12.07 4.86 -6.76
CA ILE A 113 10.74 5.47 -6.69
C ILE A 113 9.65 4.40 -6.45
N GLN A 114 8.87 4.63 -5.40
CA GLN A 114 7.66 3.87 -5.05
C GLN A 114 6.41 4.76 -5.20
N ILE A 115 5.26 4.11 -5.38
CA ILE A 115 3.95 4.77 -5.48
C ILE A 115 2.98 4.05 -4.55
N THR A 116 2.37 4.80 -3.63
CA THR A 116 1.44 4.29 -2.62
C THR A 116 0.16 5.11 -2.66
N GLY A 117 -0.98 4.42 -2.61
CA GLY A 117 -2.27 5.05 -2.38
C GLY A 117 -2.58 5.03 -0.90
N GLU A 118 -2.90 6.18 -0.32
CA GLU A 118 -3.42 6.27 1.03
C GLU A 118 -4.88 6.72 0.96
N LEU A 119 -5.78 5.86 1.42
CA LEU A 119 -7.16 6.26 1.62
C LEU A 119 -7.18 7.30 2.75
N LYS A 120 -7.48 8.55 2.38
CA LYS A 120 -7.96 9.57 3.31
C LYS A 120 -9.29 9.06 3.88
N SER A 121 -9.18 8.27 4.94
CA SER A 121 -10.00 8.52 6.10
C SER A 121 -9.88 10.02 6.35
N ASN A 122 -10.92 10.75 5.98
CA ASN A 122 -11.12 12.02 6.61
C ASN A 122 -11.20 11.67 8.10
N ASP A 123 -10.20 12.10 8.87
CA ASP A 123 -10.45 12.64 10.19
C ASP A 123 -11.50 13.73 10.00
N SER A 124 -12.75 13.27 9.93
CA SER A 124 -13.92 14.10 9.95
C SER A 124 -13.82 14.79 11.30
N LYS A 125 -13.28 16.01 11.30
CA LYS A 125 -13.12 16.86 12.48
C LYS A 125 -14.44 16.80 13.21
N LYS A 126 -14.49 15.98 14.29
CA LYS A 126 -15.71 15.33 14.77
C LYS A 126 -16.83 16.36 14.75
N VAL A 127 -17.67 16.34 13.71
CA VAL A 127 -18.52 17.50 13.44
C VAL A 127 -19.47 17.52 14.60
N ILE A 128 -19.46 18.63 15.35
CA ILE A 128 -19.97 18.61 16.70
C ILE A 128 -21.49 18.73 16.61
N TYR A 129 -22.14 17.56 16.45
CA TYR A 129 -23.53 17.46 16.01
C TYR A 129 -24.50 17.86 17.13
N THR A 130 -24.25 17.38 18.35
CA THR A 130 -25.12 17.66 19.50
C THR A 130 -24.74 18.94 20.24
N ASN A 131 -25.71 19.55 20.92
CA ASN A 131 -25.47 20.73 21.75
C ASN A 131 -24.58 20.40 22.98
N ARG A 132 -24.71 19.19 23.54
CA ARG A 132 -23.82 18.63 24.57
C ARG A 132 -22.36 18.58 24.12
N GLU A 133 -22.06 17.96 22.97
CA GLU A 133 -20.66 17.90 22.48
C GLU A 133 -20.10 19.29 22.14
N LYS A 134 -20.96 20.25 21.70
CA LYS A 134 -20.54 21.65 21.47
C LYS A 134 -20.13 22.31 22.78
N PHE A 135 -20.92 22.10 23.84
CA PHE A 135 -20.59 22.58 25.17
C PHE A 135 -19.27 21.97 25.68
N GLU A 136 -19.09 20.65 25.53
CA GLU A 136 -17.87 19.94 25.97
C GLU A 136 -16.61 20.47 25.28
N HIS A 137 -16.57 20.56 23.94
CA HIS A 137 -15.42 21.10 23.21
C HIS A 137 -15.16 22.60 23.47
N LEU A 138 -16.20 23.38 23.80
CA LEU A 138 -16.01 24.76 24.25
C LEU A 138 -15.45 24.82 25.68
N ALA A 139 -15.89 23.93 26.57
CA ALA A 139 -15.44 23.81 27.95
C ALA A 139 -13.98 23.32 28.06
N GLU A 140 -13.54 22.40 27.19
CA GLU A 140 -12.13 22.00 27.05
C GLU A 140 -11.22 23.20 26.77
N LYS A 141 -11.68 24.15 25.95
CA LYS A 141 -10.93 25.38 25.62
C LYS A 141 -11.06 26.46 26.69
N ASN A 142 -12.19 26.48 27.42
CA ASN A 142 -12.53 27.49 28.40
C ASN A 142 -13.23 26.85 29.61
N PRO A 143 -12.50 26.37 30.64
CA PRO A 143 -13.09 25.66 31.78
C PRO A 143 -14.09 26.52 32.60
N ASN A 144 -14.03 27.85 32.46
CA ASN A 144 -15.00 28.78 33.03
C ASN A 144 -16.45 28.53 32.56
N LEU A 145 -16.66 27.86 31.42
CA LEU A 145 -17.99 27.50 30.93
C LEU A 145 -18.67 26.43 31.81
N ILE A 146 -17.91 25.56 32.45
CA ILE A 146 -18.42 24.58 33.42
C ILE A 146 -18.99 25.33 34.64
N LEU A 147 -18.21 26.28 35.18
CA LEU A 147 -18.64 27.13 36.30
C LEU A 147 -19.86 28.00 35.94
N LEU A 148 -19.96 28.45 34.69
CA LEU A 148 -21.11 29.23 34.22
C LEU A 148 -22.37 28.36 34.09
N LYS A 149 -22.24 27.17 33.51
CA LYS A 149 -23.31 26.15 33.46
C LYS A 149 -23.85 25.86 34.86
N ASP A 150 -22.96 25.57 35.81
CA ASP A 150 -23.34 25.15 37.16
C ASP A 150 -23.97 26.30 37.97
N ARG A 151 -23.50 27.55 37.77
CA ARG A 151 -24.10 28.73 38.41
C ARG A 151 -25.45 29.15 37.84
N LEU A 152 -25.70 28.85 36.56
CA LEU A 152 -26.94 29.24 35.87
C LEU A 152 -27.95 28.07 35.74
N GLY A 153 -27.59 26.86 36.15
CA GLY A 153 -28.46 25.69 36.10
C GLY A 153 -28.80 25.24 34.67
N LEU A 154 -27.90 25.44 33.71
CA LEU A 154 -28.16 25.18 32.29
C LEU A 154 -27.96 23.70 31.93
N ASP A 155 -28.89 23.14 31.17
CA ASP A 155 -28.76 21.80 30.58
C ASP A 155 -28.47 21.92 29.07
N PRO A 156 -27.34 21.40 28.56
CA PRO A 156 -26.97 21.51 27.15
C PRO A 156 -27.70 20.52 26.22
N ASP A 157 -28.69 19.76 26.70
CA ASP A 157 -29.48 18.80 25.90
C ASP A 157 -30.86 19.31 25.43
N PHE A 158 -31.31 20.47 25.91
CA PHE A 158 -32.64 21.06 25.65
C PHE A 158 -32.61 22.26 24.69
#